data_AF-A0A7I7L943-F1
#
_entry.id   AF-A0A7I7L943-F1
#
_cell.length_a   1.000
_cell.length_b   1.000
_cell.length_c   1.000
_cell.angle_alpha   90.00
_cell.angle_beta   90.00
_cell.angle_gamma   90.00
#
_symmetry.space_group_name_H-M   'P 1'
#
loop_
_entity.id
_entity.type
_entity.pdbx_description
1 polymer ?
#
loop_
_entity_poly.entity_id
_entity_poly.type
_entity_poly.pdbx_seq_one_letter_code
_entity_poly.pdbx_strand_id
1 'polypeptide(L)'
;MAHCGPTLKGEFARTVNLTDMHIGWVFTRTVRNNAHPHILGALKTGITKIPYKVTGLDFDNGTEFLNKAVIKWAADMEIFFTRSRPYKKNDQATIESKNNHLVRRYGFYYRYDTDEERAVLNRLWHLVNDRLNYLTPTIKPIGYGCSRDGHRRRLYDKPQTPLDRLLAAGVLSAAQQTELLTYRNSLNPAAIAHQIADLQAALLRLAKDKTEQLYLAAIPAALPALKAGIRIKSKTTS
;
A
#
# COMPACT_ATOMS: atom_id res chain seq x y z
N MET A 1 4.92 2.60 0.69
CA MET A 1 5.08 2.18 2.11
C MET A 1 6.50 1.66 2.34
N ALA A 2 7.14 2.05 3.44
CA ALA A 2 8.49 1.63 3.81
C ALA A 2 8.50 0.30 4.58
N HIS A 3 9.49 -0.56 4.30
CA HIS A 3 9.77 -1.79 5.04
C HIS A 3 11.02 -1.64 5.91
N CYS A 4 10.98 -0.65 6.80
CA CYS A 4 12.12 -0.24 7.61
C CYS A 4 12.20 -0.96 8.96
N GLY A 5 11.18 -1.71 9.35
CA GLY A 5 11.03 -2.18 10.73
C GLY A 5 11.00 -0.99 11.71
N PRO A 6 11.67 -1.06 12.87
CA PRO A 6 11.60 -0.03 13.90
C PRO A 6 12.43 1.24 13.60
N THR A 7 13.29 1.23 12.57
CA THR A 7 14.24 2.32 12.35
C THR A 7 14.36 2.71 10.88
N LEU A 8 14.41 4.01 10.60
CA LEU A 8 14.65 4.55 9.26
C LEU A 8 16.15 4.60 8.89
N LYS A 9 17.04 4.09 9.74
CA LYS A 9 18.48 4.02 9.42
C LYS A 9 18.77 2.94 8.36
N GLY A 10 19.72 3.24 7.48
CA GLY A 10 20.18 2.34 6.41
C GLY A 10 19.24 2.24 5.21
N GLU A 11 19.63 1.44 4.21
CA GLU A 11 18.84 1.16 3.01
C GLU A 11 17.79 0.07 3.27
N PHE A 12 16.56 0.28 2.81
CA PHE A 12 15.47 -0.69 2.90
C PHE A 12 14.48 -0.57 1.75
N ALA A 13 13.83 -1.69 1.47
CA ALA A 13 12.83 -1.84 0.46
C ALA A 13 11.59 -1.00 0.75
N ARG A 14 10.90 -0.61 -0.33
CA ARG A 14 9.61 0.08 -0.25
C ARG A 14 8.64 -0.59 -1.19
N THR A 15 7.38 -0.70 -0.81
CA THR A 15 6.32 -1.12 -1.73
C THR A 15 5.61 0.11 -2.29
N VAL A 16 5.59 0.21 -3.62
CA VAL A 16 4.70 1.08 -4.38
C VAL A 16 3.34 0.38 -4.44
N ASN A 17 2.29 1.10 -4.07
CA ASN A 17 0.91 0.63 -4.11
C ASN A 17 0.09 1.65 -4.90
N LEU A 18 -0.45 1.23 -6.04
CA LEU A 18 -1.39 1.99 -6.84
C LEU A 18 -2.79 1.43 -6.57
N THR A 19 -3.75 2.30 -6.29
CA THR A 19 -5.13 1.89 -6.06
C THR A 19 -6.07 2.80 -6.81
N ASP A 20 -6.96 2.20 -7.61
CA ASP A 20 -8.03 2.91 -8.28
C ASP A 20 -9.12 3.31 -7.28
N MET A 21 -9.43 4.60 -7.23
CA MET A 21 -10.40 5.13 -6.27
C MET A 21 -11.83 4.66 -6.56
N HIS A 22 -12.20 4.50 -7.83
CA HIS A 22 -13.55 4.15 -8.26
C HIS A 22 -13.73 2.63 -8.33
N ILE A 23 -12.85 1.96 -9.07
CA ILE A 23 -12.91 0.52 -9.34
C ILE A 23 -12.39 -0.27 -8.13
N GLY A 24 -11.41 0.27 -7.40
CA GLY A 24 -10.75 -0.44 -6.31
C GLY A 24 -9.66 -1.42 -6.76
N TRP A 25 -9.30 -1.42 -8.04
CA TRP A 25 -8.19 -2.21 -8.57
C TRP A 25 -6.89 -1.82 -7.87
N VAL A 26 -6.08 -2.80 -7.50
CA VAL A 26 -4.79 -2.59 -6.86
C VAL A 26 -3.64 -3.14 -7.70
N PHE A 27 -2.53 -2.42 -7.71
CA PHE A 27 -1.26 -2.90 -8.20
C PHE A 27 -0.19 -2.61 -7.14
N THR A 28 0.60 -3.63 -6.82
CA THR A 28 1.66 -3.52 -5.82
C THR A 28 2.98 -4.08 -6.32
N ARG A 29 4.06 -3.37 -6.00
CA ARG A 29 5.43 -3.79 -6.34
C ARG A 29 6.43 -3.29 -5.32
N THR A 30 7.32 -4.17 -4.87
CA THR A 30 8.45 -3.82 -4.02
C THR A 30 9.64 -3.37 -4.86
N VAL A 31 10.23 -2.25 -4.45
CA VAL A 31 11.44 -1.65 -4.97
C VAL A 31 12.53 -1.63 -3.90
N ARG A 32 13.79 -1.51 -4.34
CA ARG A 32 14.97 -1.53 -3.47
C ARG A 32 14.99 -0.43 -2.41
N ASN A 33 14.64 0.80 -2.79
CA ASN A 33 14.58 1.97 -1.92
C ASN A 33 13.70 3.05 -2.60
N ASN A 34 13.71 4.28 -2.09
CA ASN A 34 12.96 5.42 -2.67
C ASN A 34 13.71 6.17 -3.80
N ALA A 35 14.86 5.68 -4.27
CA ALA A 35 15.57 6.32 -5.36
C ALA A 35 14.69 6.32 -6.62
N HIS A 36 14.69 7.46 -7.31
CA HIS A 36 13.74 7.72 -8.37
C HIS A 36 13.73 6.70 -9.53
N PRO A 37 14.88 6.15 -9.98
CA PRO A 37 14.85 5.13 -11.04
C PRO A 37 14.03 3.90 -10.66
N HIS A 38 14.05 3.50 -9.38
CA HIS A 38 13.29 2.34 -8.92
C HIS A 38 11.79 2.64 -8.84
N ILE A 39 11.42 3.84 -8.36
CA ILE A 39 10.03 4.28 -8.33
C ILE A 39 9.47 4.35 -9.76
N LEU A 40 10.20 4.99 -10.68
CA LEU A 40 9.80 5.06 -12.08
C LEU A 40 9.66 3.68 -12.72
N GLY A 41 10.58 2.76 -12.44
CA GLY A 41 10.48 1.37 -12.91
C GLY A 41 9.22 0.66 -12.39
N ALA A 42 8.85 0.90 -11.13
CA ALA A 42 7.62 0.34 -10.58
C ALA A 42 6.36 0.96 -11.19
N LEU A 43 6.35 2.27 -11.44
CA LEU A 43 5.24 2.95 -12.11
C LEU A 43 5.06 2.45 -13.54
N LYS A 44 6.15 2.37 -14.32
CA LYS A 44 6.13 1.78 -15.67
C LYS A 44 5.55 0.38 -15.68
N THR A 45 5.96 -0.47 -14.72
CA THR A 45 5.37 -1.81 -14.58
C THR A 45 3.89 -1.76 -14.21
N GLY A 46 3.49 -0.83 -13.34
CA GLY A 46 2.10 -0.65 -12.96
C GLY A 46 1.21 -0.33 -14.14
N ILE A 47 1.60 0.65 -14.97
CA ILE A 47 0.83 1.07 -16.14
C ILE A 47 0.69 -0.06 -17.17
N THR A 48 1.69 -0.94 -17.32
CA THR A 48 1.59 -2.07 -18.25
C THR A 48 0.78 -3.24 -17.70
N LYS A 49 0.60 -3.34 -16.38
CA LYS A 49 -0.11 -4.45 -15.72
C LYS A 49 -1.55 -4.12 -15.33
N ILE A 50 -1.90 -2.84 -15.20
CA ILE A 50 -3.28 -2.41 -15.00
C ILE A 50 -4.03 -2.62 -16.33
N PRO A 51 -5.16 -3.35 -16.35
CA PRO A 51 -5.78 -3.82 -17.60
C PRO A 51 -6.62 -2.76 -18.33
N TYR A 52 -6.46 -1.49 -17.96
CA TYR A 52 -7.20 -0.36 -18.52
C TYR A 52 -6.32 0.90 -18.54
N LYS A 53 -6.71 1.88 -19.37
CA LYS A 53 -5.95 3.13 -19.53
C LYS A 53 -5.96 3.90 -18.20
N VAL A 54 -4.77 4.13 -17.64
CA VAL A 54 -4.58 5.04 -16.50
C VAL A 54 -4.50 6.45 -17.05
N THR A 55 -5.47 7.30 -16.71
CA THR A 55 -5.53 8.69 -17.19
C THR A 55 -4.92 9.67 -16.20
N GLY A 56 -4.78 9.30 -14.92
CA GLY A 56 -4.18 10.15 -13.93
C GLY A 56 -3.56 9.38 -12.76
N LEU A 57 -2.56 9.99 -12.15
CA LEU A 57 -1.91 9.51 -10.94
C LEU A 57 -1.88 10.66 -9.92
N ASP A 58 -2.44 10.40 -8.74
CA ASP A 58 -2.37 11.31 -7.59
C ASP A 58 -1.37 10.77 -6.58
N PHE A 59 -0.33 11.54 -6.29
CA PHE A 59 0.68 11.20 -5.29
C PHE A 59 0.64 12.17 -4.11
N ASP A 60 0.92 11.62 -2.94
CA ASP A 60 1.18 12.44 -1.76
C ASP A 60 2.51 13.21 -1.90
N ASN A 61 2.75 14.16 -1.00
CA ASN A 61 3.87 15.08 -0.91
C ASN A 61 5.25 14.42 -0.72
N GLY A 62 5.37 13.10 -0.91
CA GLY A 62 6.65 12.40 -0.88
C GLY A 62 7.57 12.92 -1.98
N THR A 63 8.77 13.36 -1.59
CA THR A 63 9.78 13.87 -2.53
C THR A 63 10.18 12.80 -3.55
N GLU A 64 10.00 11.51 -3.24
CA GLU A 64 10.30 10.40 -4.14
C GLU A 64 9.45 10.37 -5.43
N PHE A 65 8.28 11.04 -5.44
CA PHE A 65 7.40 11.11 -6.61
C PHE A 65 7.53 12.44 -7.36
N LEU A 66 8.15 13.46 -6.76
CA LEU A 66 8.37 14.80 -7.31
C LEU A 66 9.65 14.91 -8.16
N ASN A 67 9.99 13.85 -8.91
CA ASN A 67 11.14 13.88 -9.82
C ASN A 67 10.70 14.29 -11.23
N LYS A 68 11.47 15.21 -11.86
CA LYS A 68 11.46 15.52 -13.30
C LYS A 68 11.33 14.28 -14.19
N ALA A 69 12.00 13.17 -13.88
CA ALA A 69 11.92 11.94 -14.67
C ALA A 69 10.52 11.30 -14.62
N VAL A 70 9.85 11.31 -13.47
CA VAL A 70 8.49 10.79 -13.32
C VAL A 70 7.49 11.72 -14.01
N ILE A 71 7.65 13.04 -13.83
CA ILE A 71 6.80 14.05 -14.48
C ILE A 71 6.92 13.96 -16.00
N LYS A 72 8.15 13.90 -16.53
CA LYS A 72 8.41 13.76 -17.97
C LYS A 72 7.78 12.47 -18.51
N TRP A 73 8.00 11.34 -17.83
CA TRP A 73 7.39 10.07 -18.23
C TRP A 73 5.86 10.11 -18.21
N ALA A 74 5.26 10.70 -17.18
CA ALA A 74 3.81 10.85 -17.10
C ALA A 74 3.27 11.73 -18.23
N ALA A 75 3.95 12.84 -18.54
CA ALA A 75 3.61 13.72 -19.66
C ALA A 75 3.73 13.01 -21.02
N ASP A 76 4.81 12.25 -21.24
CA ASP A 76 5.02 11.46 -22.46
C ASP A 76 3.93 10.38 -22.64
N MET A 77 3.27 9.96 -21.55
CA MET A 77 2.17 8.99 -21.55
C MET A 77 0.77 9.63 -21.48
N GLU A 78 0.70 10.97 -21.51
CA GLU A 78 -0.55 11.74 -21.34
C GLU A 78 -1.30 11.41 -20.04
N ILE A 79 -0.57 11.07 -18.98
CA ILE A 79 -1.11 10.78 -17.66
C ILE A 79 -1.13 12.08 -16.86
N PHE A 80 -2.32 12.51 -16.45
CA PHE A 80 -2.48 13.65 -15.56
C PHE A 80 -1.83 13.37 -14.21
N PHE A 81 -0.78 14.11 -13.91
CA PHE A 81 -0.04 13.96 -12.67
C PHE A 81 -0.48 15.03 -11.68
N THR A 82 -1.18 14.64 -10.62
CA THR A 82 -1.62 15.56 -9.56
C THR A 82 -0.87 15.34 -8.27
N ARG A 83 -0.78 16.43 -7.49
CA ARG A 83 -0.25 16.41 -6.14
C ARG A 83 -1.42 16.61 -5.18
N SER A 84 -1.47 15.79 -4.13
CA SER A 84 -2.43 16.03 -3.05
C SER A 84 -2.25 17.44 -2.48
N ARG A 85 -3.35 18.20 -2.37
CA ARG A 85 -3.32 19.58 -1.88
C ARG A 85 -2.72 19.63 -0.46
N PRO A 86 -1.85 20.60 -0.14
CA PRO A 86 -1.40 20.81 1.22
C PRO A 86 -2.61 20.84 2.18
N TYR A 87 -2.56 20.06 3.26
CA TYR A 87 -3.55 20.03 4.35
C TYR A 87 -4.92 19.37 4.07
N LYS A 88 -5.11 18.59 3.00
CA LYS A 88 -6.33 17.75 2.81
C LYS A 88 -6.14 16.28 3.19
N LYS A 89 -6.37 15.97 4.47
CA LYS A 89 -6.22 14.61 5.07
C LYS A 89 -7.10 13.52 4.44
N ASN A 90 -8.20 13.87 3.78
CA ASN A 90 -9.16 12.88 3.25
C ASN A 90 -8.66 12.15 1.99
N ASP A 91 -7.83 12.80 1.17
CA ASP A 91 -7.30 12.20 -0.06
C ASP A 91 -6.26 11.11 0.30
N GLN A 92 -5.52 11.33 1.41
CA GLN A 92 -4.53 10.40 1.97
C GLN A 92 -5.16 9.21 2.73
N ALA A 93 -6.32 9.40 3.35
CA ALA A 93 -6.95 8.37 4.19
C ALA A 93 -7.24 7.06 3.42
N THR A 94 -7.61 7.16 2.13
CA THR A 94 -7.89 5.98 1.29
C THR A 94 -6.63 5.17 1.03
N ILE A 95 -5.52 5.82 0.69
CA ILE A 95 -4.25 5.13 0.40
C ILE A 95 -3.59 4.59 1.67
N GLU A 96 -3.69 5.30 2.80
CA GLU A 96 -3.21 4.82 4.10
C GLU A 96 -3.99 3.60 4.58
N SER A 97 -5.32 3.63 4.49
CA SER A 97 -6.19 2.49 4.77
C SER A 97 -5.80 1.30 3.89
N LYS A 98 -5.62 1.51 2.57
CA LYS A 98 -5.21 0.44 1.66
C LYS A 98 -3.80 -0.09 1.93
N ASN A 99 -2.86 0.77 2.28
CA ASN A 99 -1.51 0.35 2.68
C ASN A 99 -1.55 -0.51 3.96
N ASN A 100 -2.41 -0.17 4.92
CA ASN A 100 -2.61 -1.00 6.11
C ASN A 100 -3.29 -2.34 5.76
N HIS A 101 -4.38 -2.33 4.98
CA HIS A 101 -5.15 -3.53 4.65
C HIS A 101 -4.46 -4.47 3.65
N LEU A 102 -3.51 -3.97 2.86
CA LEU A 102 -2.78 -4.74 1.86
C LEU A 102 -1.32 -4.93 2.31
N VAL A 103 -0.51 -3.87 2.25
CA VAL A 103 0.95 -3.98 2.40
C VAL A 103 1.32 -4.50 3.79
N ARG A 104 0.74 -3.93 4.87
CA ARG A 104 1.04 -4.40 6.23
C ARG A 104 0.42 -5.75 6.55
N ARG A 105 -0.81 -6.00 6.07
CA ARG A 105 -1.51 -7.27 6.30
C ARG A 105 -0.76 -8.46 5.71
N TYR A 106 -0.25 -8.31 4.49
CA TYR A 106 0.40 -9.42 3.78
C TYR A 106 1.92 -9.40 3.91
N GLY A 107 2.55 -8.23 3.86
CA GLY A 107 4.01 -8.09 3.92
C GLY A 107 4.58 -7.90 5.32
N PHE A 108 3.75 -7.82 6.37
CA PHE A 108 4.14 -7.56 7.75
C PHE A 108 4.83 -6.20 7.95
N TYR A 109 5.23 -5.92 9.20
CA TYR A 109 6.03 -4.77 9.58
C TYR A 109 7.47 -5.21 9.91
N TYR A 110 8.18 -5.73 8.91
CA TYR A 110 9.57 -6.15 9.04
C TYR A 110 10.53 -5.25 8.27
N ARG A 111 11.81 -5.37 8.62
CA ARG A 111 12.91 -4.84 7.84
C ARG A 111 13.08 -5.71 6.60
N TYR A 112 12.99 -5.13 5.42
CA TYR A 112 13.41 -5.80 4.19
C TYR A 112 14.48 -4.99 3.49
N ASP A 113 15.65 -5.56 3.25
CA ASP A 113 16.80 -4.88 2.67
C ASP A 113 17.67 -5.78 1.76
N THR A 114 17.35 -7.08 1.65
CA THR A 114 18.05 -8.01 0.76
C THR A 114 17.30 -8.22 -0.57
N ASP A 115 18.01 -8.69 -1.62
CA ASP A 115 17.38 -9.03 -2.90
C ASP A 115 16.45 -10.24 -2.79
N GLU A 116 16.77 -11.21 -1.95
CA GLU A 116 15.96 -12.41 -1.74
C GLU A 116 14.58 -12.04 -1.16
N GLU A 117 14.54 -11.19 -0.12
CA GLU A 117 13.29 -10.69 0.45
C GLU A 117 12.44 -9.93 -0.57
N ARG A 118 13.10 -9.09 -1.39
CA ARG A 118 12.42 -8.35 -2.46
C ARG A 118 11.81 -9.29 -3.50
N ALA A 119 12.51 -10.37 -3.84
CA ALA A 119 12.00 -11.37 -4.77
C ALA A 119 10.77 -12.08 -4.19
N VAL A 120 10.82 -12.48 -2.91
CA VAL A 120 9.68 -13.11 -2.22
C VAL A 120 8.48 -12.15 -2.13
N LEU A 121 8.70 -10.89 -1.75
CA LEU A 121 7.65 -9.87 -1.71
C LEU A 121 6.99 -9.67 -3.07
N ASN A 122 7.77 -9.60 -4.15
CA ASN A 122 7.21 -9.40 -5.48
C ASN A 122 6.44 -10.62 -6.01
N ARG A 123 6.80 -11.85 -5.59
CA ARG A 123 5.96 -13.05 -5.82
C ARG A 123 4.66 -12.97 -5.02
N LEU A 124 4.73 -12.56 -3.76
CA LEU A 124 3.56 -12.40 -2.89
C LEU A 124 2.58 -11.37 -3.47
N TRP A 125 3.07 -10.24 -3.96
CA TRP A 125 2.23 -9.18 -4.52
C TRP A 125 1.42 -9.60 -5.72
N HIS A 126 1.96 -10.47 -6.58
CA HIS A 126 1.19 -11.03 -7.69
C HIS A 126 -0.08 -11.72 -7.17
N LEU A 127 0.07 -12.67 -6.25
CA LEU A 127 -1.02 -13.45 -5.68
C LEU A 127 -2.00 -12.60 -4.88
N VAL A 128 -1.50 -11.62 -4.13
CA VAL A 128 -2.33 -10.68 -3.36
C VAL A 128 -3.15 -9.79 -4.29
N ASN A 129 -2.56 -9.28 -5.37
CA ASN A 129 -3.29 -8.49 -6.36
C ASN A 129 -4.35 -9.36 -7.06
N ASP A 130 -4.05 -10.61 -7.41
CA ASP A 130 -5.03 -11.52 -8.02
C ASP A 130 -6.22 -11.77 -7.09
N ARG A 131 -5.94 -12.11 -5.83
CA ARG A 131 -6.97 -12.27 -4.80
C ARG A 131 -7.84 -11.03 -4.66
N LEU A 132 -7.24 -9.85 -4.57
CA LEU A 132 -7.97 -8.62 -4.29
C LEU A 132 -8.78 -8.13 -5.51
N ASN A 133 -8.22 -8.24 -6.72
CA ASN A 133 -8.84 -7.72 -7.93
C ASN A 133 -9.91 -8.64 -8.50
N TYR A 134 -9.69 -9.96 -8.46
CA TYR A 134 -10.54 -10.93 -9.16
C TYR A 134 -11.49 -11.70 -8.23
N LEU A 135 -11.12 -11.87 -6.95
CA LEU A 135 -11.77 -12.83 -6.06
C LEU A 135 -12.40 -12.22 -4.80
N THR A 136 -12.06 -10.98 -4.44
CA THR A 136 -12.49 -10.37 -3.17
C THR A 136 -13.49 -9.24 -3.41
N PRO A 137 -14.78 -9.43 -3.05
CA PRO A 137 -15.75 -8.36 -3.05
C PRO A 137 -15.36 -7.27 -2.04
N THR A 138 -15.45 -6.02 -2.46
CA THR A 138 -15.29 -4.85 -1.59
C THR A 138 -16.51 -3.96 -1.70
N ILE A 139 -16.70 -3.06 -0.75
CA ILE A 139 -17.72 -2.01 -0.80
C ILE A 139 -17.06 -0.65 -1.03
N LYS A 140 -17.74 0.23 -1.77
CA LYS A 140 -17.28 1.58 -2.10
C LYS A 140 -18.32 2.62 -1.65
N PRO A 141 -17.87 3.78 -1.16
CA PRO A 141 -18.78 4.86 -0.81
C PRO A 141 -19.44 5.44 -2.07
N ILE A 142 -20.76 5.45 -2.14
CA ILE A 142 -21.53 5.98 -3.28
C ILE A 142 -22.18 7.33 -3.00
N GLY A 143 -22.18 7.78 -1.74
CA GLY A 143 -22.77 9.06 -1.39
C GLY A 143 -22.93 9.24 0.11
N TYR A 144 -23.85 10.13 0.47
CA TYR A 144 -24.22 10.39 1.85
C TYR A 144 -25.74 10.43 1.98
N GLY A 145 -26.24 9.90 3.08
CA GLY A 145 -27.62 10.04 3.52
C GLY A 145 -27.66 10.63 4.93
N CYS A 146 -28.85 10.61 5.54
CA CYS A 146 -29.05 11.02 6.93
C CYS A 146 -29.46 9.82 7.80
N SER A 147 -28.96 9.77 9.04
CA SER A 147 -29.49 8.88 10.06
C SER A 147 -30.88 9.35 10.50
N ARG A 148 -31.58 8.50 11.28
CA ARG A 148 -32.84 8.87 11.93
C ARG A 148 -32.73 10.15 12.77
N ASP A 149 -31.55 10.40 13.33
CA ASP A 149 -31.24 11.56 14.16
C ASP A 149 -30.71 12.77 13.36
N GLY A 150 -30.80 12.73 12.02
CA GLY A 150 -30.35 13.81 11.13
C GLY A 150 -28.85 13.88 10.87
N HIS A 151 -28.04 12.99 11.45
CA HIS A 151 -26.60 12.99 11.23
C HIS A 151 -26.22 12.41 9.87
N ARG A 152 -25.29 13.08 9.18
CA ARG A 152 -24.77 12.65 7.88
C ARG A 152 -24.09 11.28 8.00
N ARG A 153 -24.57 10.28 7.27
CA ARG A 153 -23.98 8.93 7.18
C ARG A 153 -23.49 8.63 5.77
N ARG A 154 -22.40 7.88 5.67
CA ARG A 154 -21.89 7.41 4.37
C ARG A 154 -22.76 6.26 3.87
N LEU A 155 -23.13 6.30 2.60
CA LEU A 155 -23.82 5.21 1.90
C LEU A 155 -22.81 4.41 1.09
N TYR A 156 -23.00 3.09 1.04
CA TYR A 156 -22.12 2.15 0.35
C TYR A 156 -22.91 1.36 -0.70
N ASP A 157 -22.21 0.94 -1.75
CA ASP A 157 -22.75 0.00 -2.72
C ASP A 157 -22.87 -1.43 -2.16
N LYS A 158 -23.41 -2.33 -2.99
CA LYS A 158 -23.37 -3.78 -2.71
C LYS A 158 -21.94 -4.29 -2.91
N PRO A 159 -21.51 -5.32 -2.16
CA PRO A 159 -20.19 -5.92 -2.36
C PRO A 159 -19.99 -6.40 -3.80
N GLN A 160 -18.92 -5.92 -4.44
CA GLN A 160 -18.52 -6.31 -5.79
C GLN A 160 -16.99 -6.42 -5.87
N THR A 161 -16.47 -7.33 -6.69
CA THR A 161 -15.02 -7.38 -6.93
C THR A 161 -14.57 -6.18 -7.76
N PRO A 162 -13.30 -5.75 -7.68
CA PRO A 162 -12.77 -4.76 -8.60
C PRO A 162 -12.94 -5.14 -10.08
N LEU A 163 -12.80 -6.42 -10.43
CA LEU A 163 -13.09 -6.90 -11.78
C LEU A 163 -14.55 -6.65 -12.17
N ASP A 164 -15.51 -7.02 -11.32
CA ASP A 164 -16.94 -6.83 -11.64
C ASP A 164 -17.27 -5.33 -11.84
N ARG A 165 -16.67 -4.45 -11.03
CA ARG A 165 -16.78 -2.99 -11.24
C ARG A 165 -16.13 -2.53 -12.55
N LEU A 166 -14.97 -3.08 -12.90
CA LEU A 166 -14.27 -2.76 -14.14
C LEU A 166 -15.09 -3.18 -15.37
N LEU A 167 -15.71 -4.36 -15.35
CA LEU A 167 -16.62 -4.83 -16.39
C LEU A 167 -17.83 -3.90 -16.52
N ALA A 168 -18.42 -3.50 -15.39
CA ALA A 168 -19.56 -2.58 -15.35
C ALA A 168 -19.21 -1.15 -15.81
N ALA A 169 -17.94 -0.75 -15.76
CA ALA A 169 -17.50 0.59 -16.16
C ALA A 169 -17.55 0.83 -17.69
N GLY A 170 -17.62 -0.24 -18.50
CA GLY A 170 -17.76 -0.11 -19.96
C GLY A 170 -16.51 0.43 -20.67
N VAL A 171 -15.35 0.42 -20.02
CA VAL A 171 -14.08 0.96 -20.56
C VAL A 171 -13.22 -0.09 -21.28
N LEU A 172 -13.63 -1.36 -21.25
CA LEU A 172 -12.90 -2.48 -21.82
C LEU A 172 -13.51 -2.94 -23.14
N SER A 173 -12.67 -3.26 -24.11
CA SER A 173 -13.08 -3.98 -25.33
C SER A 173 -13.59 -5.39 -25.00
N ALA A 174 -14.40 -5.98 -25.89
CA ALA A 174 -14.90 -7.35 -25.72
C ALA A 174 -13.76 -8.37 -25.52
N ALA A 175 -12.67 -8.24 -26.28
CA ALA A 175 -11.50 -9.10 -26.15
C ALA A 175 -10.86 -9.01 -24.75
N GLN A 176 -10.68 -7.80 -24.21
CA GLN A 176 -10.14 -7.61 -22.86
C GLN A 176 -11.06 -8.18 -21.78
N GLN A 177 -12.39 -8.02 -21.95
CA GLN A 177 -13.35 -8.62 -21.01
C GLN A 177 -13.23 -10.14 -20.99
N THR A 178 -13.18 -10.78 -22.18
CA THR A 178 -13.00 -12.23 -22.31
C THR A 178 -11.67 -12.70 -21.72
N GLU A 179 -10.57 -11.98 -21.95
CA GLU A 179 -9.26 -12.30 -21.39
C GLU A 179 -9.29 -12.27 -19.85
N LEU A 180 -9.81 -11.20 -19.26
CA LEU A 180 -9.85 -11.05 -17.80
C LEU A 180 -10.79 -12.06 -17.12
N LEU A 181 -11.92 -12.39 -17.76
CA LEU A 181 -12.86 -13.39 -17.26
C LEU A 181 -12.26 -14.80 -17.37
N THR A 182 -11.61 -15.13 -18.49
CA THR A 182 -10.88 -16.39 -18.64
C THR A 182 -9.80 -16.52 -17.57
N TYR A 183 -9.03 -15.45 -17.33
CA TYR A 183 -8.02 -15.42 -16.30
C TYR A 183 -8.63 -15.61 -14.90
N ARG A 184 -9.68 -14.87 -14.55
CA ARG A 184 -10.43 -15.05 -13.28
C ARG A 184 -10.83 -16.50 -13.07
N ASN A 185 -11.40 -17.13 -14.09
CA ASN A 185 -11.92 -18.50 -14.01
C ASN A 185 -10.82 -19.56 -13.88
N SER A 186 -9.58 -19.22 -14.30
CA SER A 186 -8.41 -20.09 -14.08
C SER A 186 -7.86 -20.03 -12.65
N LEU A 187 -8.22 -19.01 -11.87
CA LEU A 187 -7.71 -18.84 -10.51
C LEU A 187 -8.35 -19.84 -9.55
N ASN A 188 -7.52 -20.49 -8.74
CA ASN A 188 -7.97 -21.32 -7.63
C ASN A 188 -7.79 -20.54 -6.29
N PRO A 189 -8.87 -20.10 -5.63
CA PRO A 189 -8.78 -19.30 -4.41
C PRO A 189 -8.04 -20.00 -3.25
N ALA A 190 -8.20 -21.32 -3.13
CA ALA A 190 -7.53 -22.10 -2.09
C ALA A 190 -6.03 -22.23 -2.38
N ALA A 191 -5.64 -22.53 -3.63
CA ALA A 191 -4.24 -22.59 -4.03
C ALA A 191 -3.52 -21.24 -3.82
N ILE A 192 -4.17 -20.14 -4.19
CA ILE A 192 -3.66 -18.78 -3.93
C ILE A 192 -3.48 -18.55 -2.43
N ALA A 193 -4.40 -19.05 -1.59
CA ALA A 193 -4.27 -18.93 -0.14
C ALA A 193 -3.07 -19.66 0.43
N HIS A 194 -2.86 -20.91 0.01
CA HIS A 194 -1.70 -21.69 0.42
C HIS A 194 -0.40 -21.03 -0.02
N GLN A 195 -0.27 -20.63 -1.28
CA GLN A 195 0.94 -19.98 -1.78
C GLN A 195 1.24 -18.64 -1.09
N ILE A 196 0.21 -17.86 -0.74
CA ILE A 196 0.39 -16.66 0.06
C ILE A 196 0.94 -17.01 1.45
N ALA A 197 0.39 -18.02 2.12
CA ALA A 197 0.87 -18.46 3.43
C ALA A 197 2.32 -18.95 3.37
N ASP A 198 2.70 -19.71 2.34
CA ASP A 198 4.07 -20.21 2.14
C ASP A 198 5.07 -19.07 1.95
N LEU A 199 4.72 -18.07 1.13
CA LEU A 199 5.57 -16.90 0.92
C LEU A 199 5.66 -16.03 2.19
N GLN A 200 4.59 -15.92 2.96
CA GLN A 200 4.61 -15.25 4.26
C GLN A 200 5.50 -15.97 5.28
N ALA A 201 5.47 -17.31 5.31
CA ALA A 201 6.38 -18.11 6.14
C ALA A 201 7.84 -17.93 5.71
N ALA A 202 8.11 -17.84 4.40
CA ALA A 202 9.45 -17.51 3.89
C ALA A 202 9.90 -16.11 4.34
N LEU A 203 9.04 -15.08 4.25
CA LEU A 203 9.36 -13.73 4.73
C LEU A 203 9.65 -13.69 6.23
N LEU A 204 8.88 -14.44 7.04
CA LEU A 204 9.13 -14.58 8.47
C LEU A 204 10.53 -15.13 8.73
N ARG A 205 10.91 -16.23 8.07
CA ARG A 205 12.24 -16.83 8.21
C ARG A 205 13.36 -15.89 7.79
N LEU A 206 13.16 -15.09 6.75
CA LEU A 206 14.19 -14.18 6.22
C LEU A 206 14.36 -12.91 7.06
N ALA A 207 13.29 -12.38 7.66
CA ALA A 207 13.29 -11.02 8.19
C ALA A 207 12.99 -10.88 9.68
N LYS A 208 12.49 -11.92 10.35
CA LYS A 208 12.08 -11.84 11.76
C LYS A 208 13.26 -11.46 12.66
N ASP A 209 14.29 -12.28 12.71
CA ASP A 209 15.39 -12.14 13.68
C ASP A 209 16.12 -10.81 13.53
N LYS A 210 16.42 -10.41 12.29
CA LYS A 210 17.06 -9.11 12.04
C LYS A 210 16.18 -7.93 12.44
N THR A 211 14.86 -8.04 12.26
CA THR A 211 13.96 -6.96 12.68
C THR A 211 13.88 -6.90 14.21
N GLU A 212 13.82 -8.05 14.88
CA GLU A 212 13.85 -8.13 16.35
C GLU A 212 15.14 -7.55 16.93
N GLN A 213 16.30 -7.84 16.32
CA GLN A 213 17.57 -7.21 16.70
C GLN A 213 17.53 -5.68 16.56
N LEU A 214 16.93 -5.15 15.48
CA LEU A 214 16.72 -3.71 15.33
C LEU A 214 15.77 -3.12 16.38
N TYR A 215 14.75 -3.89 16.82
CA TYR A 215 13.86 -3.47 17.89
C TYR A 215 14.62 -3.37 19.21
N LEU A 216 15.39 -4.40 19.56
CA LEU A 216 16.21 -4.43 20.77
C LEU A 216 17.23 -3.28 20.79
N ALA A 217 17.88 -3.02 19.65
CA ALA A 217 18.82 -1.91 19.51
C ALA A 217 18.18 -0.51 19.59
N ALA A 218 16.86 -0.42 19.39
CA ALA A 218 16.11 0.83 19.50
C ALA A 218 15.57 1.11 20.91
N ILE A 219 15.61 0.12 21.81
CA ILE A 219 15.21 0.31 23.21
C ILE A 219 16.26 1.19 23.90
N PRO A 220 15.87 2.34 24.49
CA PRO A 220 16.81 3.16 25.25
C PRO A 220 17.45 2.34 26.38
N ALA A 221 18.78 2.35 26.45
CA ALA A 221 19.52 1.59 27.48
C ALA A 221 19.27 2.09 28.92
N ALA A 222 18.70 3.29 29.08
CA ALA A 222 18.38 3.87 30.39
C ALA A 222 16.89 4.23 30.47
N LEU A 223 16.26 3.89 31.60
CA LEU A 223 14.95 4.44 31.97
C LEU A 223 15.07 5.96 32.08
N PRO A 224 14.05 6.73 31.67
CA PRO A 224 14.05 8.18 31.86
C PRO A 224 14.25 8.50 33.34
N ALA A 225 15.12 9.46 33.64
CA ALA A 225 15.44 9.83 35.01
C ALA A 225 14.18 10.33 35.75
N LEU A 226 13.60 9.48 36.60
CA LEU A 226 12.42 9.76 37.43
C LEU A 226 12.58 11.00 38.34
N LYS A 227 13.81 11.45 38.59
CA LYS A 227 14.12 12.54 39.53
C LYS A 227 14.00 13.95 38.94
N ALA A 228 13.79 14.12 37.63
CA ALA A 228 13.69 15.46 37.02
C ALA A 228 12.35 16.18 37.29
N GLY A 229 11.33 15.48 37.79
CA GLY A 229 9.97 16.03 37.97
C GLY A 229 9.55 16.34 39.41
N ILE A 230 10.27 15.85 40.44
CA ILE A 230 9.88 16.05 41.84
C ILE A 230 10.68 17.20 42.45
N ARG A 231 10.15 18.43 42.35
CA ARG A 231 10.61 19.55 43.18
C ARG A 231 10.17 19.29 44.62
N ILE A 232 11.05 18.69 45.43
CA ILE A 232 10.86 18.69 46.87
C ILE A 232 11.05 20.14 47.34
N LYS A 233 9.97 20.80 47.78
CA LYS A 233 10.07 22.09 48.47
C LYS A 233 10.90 21.86 49.74
N SER A 234 12.13 22.36 49.77
CA SER A 234 12.89 22.48 51.01
C SER A 234 12.13 23.43 51.94
N LYS A 235 11.60 22.91 53.06
CA LYS A 235 11.18 23.76 54.18
C LYS A 235 12.44 24.33 54.80
N THR A 236 12.63 25.64 54.62
CA THR A 236 13.62 26.42 55.38
C THR A 236 13.23 26.37 56.85
N THR A 237 14.22 26.09 57.68
CA THR A 237 14.22 26.08 59.15
C THR A 237 13.77 27.41 59.75
N SER A 238 13.09 27.32 60.89
CA SER A 238 13.07 28.35 61.93
C SER A 238 13.88 27.84 63.12
#